data_AF-A0A7X7JI09-F1
#
_entry.id   AF-A0A7X7JI09-F1
#
_cell.length_a   1.000
_cell.length_b   1.000
_cell.length_c   1.000
_cell.angle_alpha   90.00
_cell.angle_beta   90.00
_cell.angle_gamma   90.00
#
_symmetry.space_group_name_H-M   'P 1'
#
loop_
_entity.id
_entity.type
_entity.pdbx_description
1 polymer ?
#
loop_
_entity_poly.entity_id
_entity_poly.type
_entity_poly.pdbx_seq_one_letter_code
_entity_poly.pdbx_strand_id
1 'polypeptide(L)'
;NAWTSVARTRWTLMAALSIGGVGIWLMHFIGMMGFDVPGSTIRYDLGLTLLSVALAVAATLFGLRILDTDAQWIRALPSDIRLLVGGVIMGFAIAGMHYSGMAAVRIQGELEQGRSYVTASVAIGVVASIVALWLSRVAERPAVRIPAAAVMGCAVVALHYTGMAGIAVTVDPSAPHPEGMTIMTLLFPGFIIGVTLLAVPVVALMASASTQDLEQEREVATWFGGGGAETASRPHGRHVKR
;
A
#
# COMPACT_ATOMS: atom_id res chain seq x y z
N ASN A 1 -19.59 4.59 -17.71
CA ASN A 1 -20.24 5.41 -16.66
C ASN A 1 -19.20 6.24 -15.93
N ALA A 2 -19.27 7.59 -15.99
CA ALA A 2 -18.29 8.47 -15.35
C ALA A 2 -18.26 8.32 -13.81
N TRP A 3 -19.40 7.96 -13.21
CA TRP A 3 -19.53 7.68 -11.78
C TRP A 3 -18.64 6.51 -11.30
N THR A 4 -18.48 5.47 -12.11
CA THR A 4 -17.62 4.32 -11.77
C THR A 4 -16.13 4.63 -11.97
N SER A 5 -15.76 5.54 -12.88
CA SER A 5 -14.35 5.91 -13.10
C SER A 5 -13.81 6.87 -12.03
N VAL A 6 -14.63 7.80 -11.55
CA VAL A 6 -14.27 8.72 -10.44
C VAL A 6 -14.13 7.95 -9.14
N ALA A 7 -15.10 7.08 -8.81
CA ALA A 7 -15.02 6.23 -7.62
C ALA A 7 -13.77 5.34 -7.65
N ARG A 8 -13.53 4.65 -8.77
CA ARG A 8 -12.32 3.82 -8.96
C ARG A 8 -11.04 4.63 -8.76
N THR A 9 -10.96 5.82 -9.37
CA THR A 9 -9.79 6.70 -9.25
C THR A 9 -9.52 7.09 -7.80
N ARG A 10 -10.57 7.45 -7.05
CA ARG A 10 -10.47 7.79 -5.62
C ARG A 10 -10.00 6.59 -4.79
N TRP A 11 -10.56 5.42 -5.03
CA TRP A 11 -10.14 4.18 -4.36
C TRP A 11 -8.68 3.82 -4.65
N THR A 12 -8.23 3.94 -5.91
CA THR A 12 -6.81 3.70 -6.24
C THR A 12 -5.90 4.72 -5.56
N LEU A 13 -6.31 5.99 -5.47
CA LEU A 13 -5.52 7.02 -4.80
C LEU A 13 -5.39 6.75 -3.30
N MET A 14 -6.49 6.38 -2.63
CA MET A 14 -6.45 5.99 -1.22
C MET A 14 -5.57 4.76 -1.00
N ALA A 15 -5.67 3.75 -1.88
CA ALA A 15 -4.80 2.57 -1.83
C ALA A 15 -3.32 2.95 -2.01
N ALA A 16 -2.99 3.85 -2.94
CA ALA A 16 -1.62 4.31 -3.17
C ALA A 16 -1.06 5.10 -1.97
N LEU A 17 -1.87 5.94 -1.34
CA LEU A 17 -1.49 6.68 -0.13
C LEU A 17 -1.28 5.74 1.05
N SER A 18 -2.18 4.76 1.27
CA SER A 18 -2.05 3.81 2.36
C SER A 18 -0.88 2.86 2.16
N ILE A 19 -0.73 2.26 0.98
CA ILE A 19 0.37 1.31 0.72
C ILE A 19 1.69 2.07 0.60
N GLY A 20 1.79 3.07 -0.28
CA GLY A 20 3.03 3.79 -0.52
C GLY A 20 3.46 4.66 0.67
N GLY A 21 2.54 5.45 1.21
CA GLY A 21 2.82 6.34 2.34
C GLY A 21 2.99 5.59 3.66
N VAL A 22 2.04 4.72 4.03
CA VAL A 22 2.07 4.03 5.33
C VAL A 22 2.84 2.71 5.26
N GLY A 23 2.51 1.85 4.31
CA GLY A 23 3.13 0.52 4.21
C GLY A 23 4.61 0.54 3.82
N ILE A 24 5.03 1.46 2.94
CA ILE A 24 6.39 1.49 2.42
C ILE A 24 7.22 2.62 3.06
N TRP A 25 6.76 3.89 2.97
CA TRP A 25 7.54 5.03 3.46
C TRP A 25 7.60 5.11 4.99
N LEU A 26 6.47 5.03 5.71
CA LEU A 26 6.51 5.02 7.17
C LEU A 26 7.29 3.82 7.71
N MET A 27 7.14 2.63 7.11
CA MET A 27 7.95 1.46 7.48
C MET A 27 9.44 1.76 7.38
N HIS A 28 9.90 2.34 6.27
CA HIS A 28 11.30 2.71 6.07
C HIS A 28 11.82 3.64 7.17
N PHE A 29 11.10 4.73 7.47
CA PHE A 29 11.53 5.68 8.50
C PHE A 29 11.39 5.13 9.93
N ILE A 30 10.43 4.26 10.19
CA ILE A 30 10.37 3.53 11.46
C ILE A 30 11.61 2.64 11.62
N GLY A 31 12.03 1.96 10.54
CA GLY A 31 13.28 1.19 10.54
C GLY A 31 14.52 2.06 10.81
N MET A 32 14.58 3.24 10.20
CA MET A 32 15.64 4.23 10.43
C MET A 32 15.68 4.77 11.86
N MET A 33 14.57 4.75 12.61
CA MET A 33 14.56 5.16 14.01
C MET A 33 15.40 4.21 14.89
N GLY A 34 15.55 2.95 14.47
CA GLY A 34 16.42 1.98 15.14
C GLY A 34 17.89 2.11 14.76
N PHE A 35 18.25 3.00 13.83
CA PHE A 35 19.63 3.24 13.42
C PHE A 35 20.23 4.38 14.26
N ASP A 36 21.35 4.11 14.91
CA ASP A 36 22.09 5.07 15.72
C ASP A 36 23.56 5.11 15.31
N VAL A 37 24.17 6.30 15.38
CA VAL A 37 25.57 6.53 15.03
C VAL A 37 26.28 7.11 16.26
N PRO A 38 27.04 6.28 17.00
CA PRO A 38 27.78 6.76 18.16
C PRO A 38 28.70 7.93 17.78
N GLY A 39 28.57 9.05 18.51
CA GLY A 39 29.39 10.24 18.26
C GLY A 39 28.82 11.25 17.26
N SER A 40 27.65 11.00 16.65
CA SER A 40 26.93 11.98 15.82
C SER A 40 25.44 11.98 16.11
N THR A 41 24.82 13.16 16.06
CA THR A 41 23.35 13.21 15.94
C THR A 41 22.94 12.93 14.49
N ILE A 42 21.80 12.28 14.30
CA ILE A 42 21.27 11.99 12.96
C ILE A 42 20.18 13.03 12.65
N ARG A 43 20.38 13.78 11.56
CA ARG A 43 19.39 14.71 11.02
C ARG A 43 18.97 14.28 9.63
N TYR A 44 17.86 14.86 9.17
CA TYR A 44 17.25 14.52 7.89
C TYR A 44 16.96 15.78 7.08
N ASP A 45 17.33 15.72 5.80
CA ASP A 45 16.96 16.69 4.78
C ASP A 45 15.46 16.56 4.45
N LEU A 46 14.70 17.64 4.64
CA LEU A 46 13.26 17.64 4.40
C LEU A 46 12.93 17.42 2.91
N GLY A 47 13.69 18.00 2.00
CA GLY A 47 13.43 17.91 0.57
C GLY A 47 13.56 16.49 0.05
N LEU A 48 14.66 15.81 0.42
CA LEU A 48 14.88 14.41 0.06
C LEU A 48 13.89 13.46 0.75
N THR A 49 13.47 13.77 1.98
CA THR A 49 12.44 13.01 2.67
C THR A 49 11.07 13.12 1.99
N LEU A 50 10.71 14.31 1.53
CA LEU A 50 9.48 14.53 0.75
C LEU A 50 9.55 13.86 -0.62
N LEU A 51 10.71 13.90 -1.28
CA LEU A 51 10.93 13.16 -2.52
C LEU A 51 10.76 11.65 -2.32
N SER A 52 11.30 11.12 -1.21
CA SER A 52 11.18 9.71 -0.84
C SER A 52 9.71 9.29 -0.72
N VAL A 53 8.88 9.98 0.07
CA VAL A 53 7.44 9.63 0.18
C VAL A 53 6.71 9.77 -1.17
N ALA A 54 7.06 10.80 -1.95
CA ALA A 54 6.47 11.00 -3.28
C ALA A 54 6.78 9.82 -4.22
N LEU A 55 8.01 9.31 -4.21
CA LEU A 55 8.40 8.14 -4.99
C LEU A 55 7.62 6.89 -4.58
N ALA A 56 7.42 6.63 -3.28
CA ALA A 56 6.64 5.46 -2.85
C ALA A 56 5.15 5.55 -3.24
N VAL A 57 4.52 6.72 -3.05
CA VAL A 57 3.11 6.93 -3.44
C VAL A 57 2.96 6.85 -4.95
N ALA A 58 3.85 7.48 -5.72
CA ALA A 58 3.84 7.44 -7.17
C ALA A 58 4.08 6.01 -7.71
N ALA A 59 5.03 5.28 -7.13
CA ALA A 59 5.32 3.89 -7.49
C ALA A 59 4.08 3.00 -7.31
N THR A 60 3.41 3.13 -6.17
CA THR A 60 2.24 2.30 -5.88
C THR A 60 1.04 2.70 -6.73
N LEU A 61 0.82 4.01 -6.93
CA LEU A 61 -0.22 4.50 -7.84
C LEU A 61 0.01 3.98 -9.26
N PHE A 62 1.25 4.05 -9.75
CA PHE A 62 1.64 3.53 -11.05
C PHE A 62 1.39 2.02 -11.15
N GLY A 63 1.84 1.24 -10.16
CA GLY A 63 1.64 -0.22 -10.12
C GLY A 63 0.16 -0.63 -10.13
N LEU A 64 -0.70 0.09 -9.41
CA LEU A 64 -2.13 -0.17 -9.43
C LEU A 64 -2.78 0.24 -10.76
N ARG A 65 -2.35 1.35 -11.36
CA ARG A 65 -2.93 1.87 -12.61
C ARG A 65 -2.43 1.17 -13.87
N ILE A 66 -1.22 0.62 -13.88
CA ILE A 66 -0.70 -0.06 -15.06
C ILE A 66 -1.49 -1.33 -15.37
N LEU A 67 -2.18 -1.93 -14.40
CA LEU A 67 -3.09 -3.06 -14.59
C LEU A 67 -4.47 -2.64 -15.13
N ASP A 68 -4.93 -1.45 -14.75
CA ASP A 68 -6.29 -0.94 -15.02
C ASP A 68 -6.36 0.19 -16.06
N THR A 69 -5.32 0.37 -16.89
CA THR A 69 -5.24 1.51 -17.82
C THR A 69 -6.19 1.40 -19.03
N ASP A 70 -6.74 2.55 -19.43
CA ASP A 70 -7.55 2.69 -20.63
C ASP A 70 -6.75 3.02 -21.90
N ALA A 71 -5.44 3.24 -21.76
CA ALA A 71 -4.55 3.53 -22.88
C ALA A 71 -4.46 2.33 -23.84
N GLN A 72 -4.96 2.50 -25.07
CA GLN A 72 -5.03 1.43 -26.08
C GLN A 72 -3.65 0.79 -26.37
N TRP A 73 -2.58 1.58 -26.41
CA TRP A 73 -1.22 1.08 -26.67
C TRP A 73 -0.68 0.20 -25.52
N ILE A 74 -1.04 0.49 -24.27
CA ILE A 74 -0.67 -0.37 -23.13
C ILE A 74 -1.53 -1.64 -23.15
N ARG A 75 -2.81 -1.51 -23.49
CA ARG A 75 -3.74 -2.65 -23.54
C ARG A 75 -3.40 -3.66 -24.63
N ALA A 76 -2.70 -3.23 -25.69
CA ALA A 76 -2.19 -4.10 -26.74
C ALA A 76 -1.04 -5.03 -26.29
N LEU A 77 -0.36 -4.71 -25.17
CA LEU A 77 0.67 -5.57 -24.61
C LEU A 77 0.05 -6.78 -23.87
N PRO A 78 0.64 -7.98 -23.96
CA PRO A 78 0.27 -9.12 -23.15
C PRO A 78 0.22 -8.78 -21.66
N SER A 79 -0.77 -9.34 -20.96
CA SER A 79 -1.01 -9.07 -19.54
C SER A 79 0.22 -9.33 -18.67
N ASP A 80 0.99 -10.37 -18.99
CA ASP A 80 2.17 -10.77 -18.22
C ASP A 80 3.35 -9.82 -18.46
N ILE A 81 3.48 -9.27 -19.67
CA ILE A 81 4.49 -8.26 -19.98
C ILE A 81 4.19 -6.96 -19.23
N ARG A 82 2.92 -6.54 -19.19
CA ARG A 82 2.51 -5.36 -18.42
C ARG A 82 2.81 -5.51 -16.93
N LEU A 83 2.61 -6.71 -16.39
CA LEU A 83 2.92 -7.03 -15.00
C LEU A 83 4.44 -6.98 -14.76
N LEU A 84 5.24 -7.60 -15.64
CA LEU A 84 6.68 -7.63 -15.50
C LEU A 84 7.28 -6.22 -15.59
N VAL A 85 6.92 -5.45 -16.64
CA VAL A 85 7.38 -4.08 -16.83
C VAL A 85 6.91 -3.18 -15.68
N GLY A 86 5.65 -3.31 -15.28
CA GLY A 86 5.08 -2.58 -14.16
C GLY A 86 5.81 -2.87 -12.84
N GLY A 87 6.11 -4.14 -12.57
CA GLY A 87 6.81 -4.59 -11.38
C GLY A 87 8.27 -4.12 -11.36
N VAL A 88 8.97 -4.15 -12.50
CA VAL A 88 10.33 -3.61 -12.62
C VAL A 88 10.36 -2.12 -12.34
N ILE A 89 9.49 -1.33 -12.97
CA ILE A 89 9.42 0.12 -12.76
C ILE A 89 9.05 0.45 -11.31
N MET A 90 8.04 -0.24 -10.76
CA MET A 90 7.62 -0.06 -9.37
C MET A 90 8.75 -0.43 -8.40
N GLY A 91 9.49 -1.50 -8.65
CA GLY A 91 10.62 -1.94 -7.83
C GLY A 91 11.76 -0.94 -7.82
N PHE A 92 12.14 -0.41 -8.98
CA PHE A 92 13.13 0.67 -9.06
C PHE A 92 12.66 1.93 -8.35
N ALA A 93 11.38 2.29 -8.45
CA ALA A 93 10.86 3.46 -7.75
C ALA A 93 10.80 3.27 -6.22
N ILE A 94 10.49 2.06 -5.73
CA ILE A 94 10.54 1.72 -4.29
C ILE A 94 11.99 1.73 -3.79
N ALA A 95 12.93 1.16 -4.56
CA ALA A 95 14.36 1.27 -4.23
C ALA A 95 14.82 2.73 -4.25
N GLY A 96 14.36 3.54 -5.21
CA GLY A 96 14.60 4.97 -5.28
C GLY A 96 14.06 5.71 -4.04
N MET A 97 12.87 5.34 -3.55
CA MET A 97 12.35 5.84 -2.27
C MET A 97 13.31 5.51 -1.12
N HIS A 98 13.73 4.25 -1.00
CA HIS A 98 14.64 3.81 0.06
C HIS A 98 15.97 4.58 0.02
N TYR A 99 16.60 4.68 -1.15
CA TYR A 99 17.91 5.32 -1.29
C TYR A 99 17.86 6.84 -1.25
N SER A 100 16.76 7.47 -1.67
CA SER A 100 16.54 8.90 -1.43
C SER A 100 16.29 9.19 0.06
N GLY A 101 15.62 8.29 0.79
CA GLY A 101 15.50 8.36 2.24
C GLY A 101 16.86 8.23 2.93
N MET A 102 17.71 7.31 2.47
CA MET A 102 19.09 7.18 2.94
C MET A 102 19.94 8.41 2.61
N ALA A 103 19.81 8.96 1.41
CA ALA A 103 20.50 10.18 1.02
C ALA A 103 20.05 11.42 1.81
N ALA A 104 18.86 11.37 2.42
CA ALA A 104 18.39 12.44 3.31
C ALA A 104 19.13 12.46 4.64
N VAL A 105 19.82 11.39 5.03
CA VAL A 105 20.55 11.28 6.30
C VAL A 105 21.73 12.24 6.31
N ARG A 106 21.81 13.06 7.36
CA ARG A 106 22.90 13.99 7.65
C ARG A 106 23.53 13.60 8.98
N ILE A 107 24.84 13.39 8.97
CA ILE A 107 25.68 13.01 10.12
C ILE A 107 26.99 13.82 10.09
N GLN A 108 27.73 13.83 11.20
CA GLN A 108 29.08 14.40 11.31
C GLN A 108 30.11 13.46 10.70
N GLY A 109 30.21 13.46 9.37
CA GLY A 109 31.12 12.59 8.62
C GLY A 109 30.47 12.04 7.36
N GLU A 110 30.90 10.85 6.93
CA GLU A 110 30.44 10.23 5.69
C GLU A 110 29.67 8.94 5.92
N LEU A 111 28.68 8.71 5.05
CA LEU A 111 27.86 7.50 5.02
C LEU A 111 28.05 6.85 3.65
N GLU A 112 28.68 5.69 3.64
CA GLU A 112 28.93 4.90 2.44
C GLU A 112 27.95 3.73 2.34
N GLN A 113 27.64 3.34 1.10
CA GLN A 113 26.72 2.25 0.80
C GLN A 113 27.42 1.19 -0.04
N GLY A 114 27.52 -0.03 0.49
CA GLY A 114 28.12 -1.17 -0.20
C GLY A 114 27.35 -1.55 -1.47
N ARG A 115 28.02 -1.51 -2.62
CA ARG A 115 27.41 -1.76 -3.94
C ARG A 115 26.71 -3.12 -4.06
N SER A 116 27.23 -4.16 -3.39
CA SER A 116 26.63 -5.50 -3.36
C SER A 116 25.27 -5.50 -2.66
N TYR A 117 25.18 -4.87 -1.50
CA TYR A 117 23.94 -4.72 -0.72
C TYR A 117 22.91 -3.85 -1.44
N VAL A 118 23.36 -2.77 -2.09
CA VAL A 118 22.49 -1.94 -2.94
C VAL A 118 21.91 -2.75 -4.09
N THR A 119 22.72 -3.55 -4.76
CA THR A 119 22.24 -4.39 -5.88
C THR A 119 21.27 -5.46 -5.38
N ALA A 120 21.57 -6.09 -4.24
CA ALA A 120 20.72 -7.11 -3.64
C ALA A 120 19.36 -6.55 -3.16
N SER A 121 19.35 -5.40 -2.49
CA SER A 121 18.12 -4.76 -2.03
C SER A 121 17.23 -4.34 -3.22
N VAL A 122 17.82 -3.78 -4.28
CA VAL A 122 17.10 -3.41 -5.51
C VAL A 122 16.49 -4.65 -6.16
N ALA A 123 17.25 -5.76 -6.24
CA ALA A 123 16.74 -7.02 -6.78
C ALA A 123 15.55 -7.55 -5.96
N ILE A 124 15.64 -7.51 -4.63
CA ILE A 124 14.52 -7.86 -3.74
C ILE A 124 13.31 -6.96 -4.02
N GLY A 125 13.51 -5.65 -4.18
CA GLY A 125 12.44 -4.70 -4.47
C GLY A 125 11.73 -4.95 -5.79
N VAL A 126 12.48 -5.27 -6.83
CA VAL A 126 11.94 -5.63 -8.16
C VAL A 126 11.13 -6.92 -8.07
N VAL A 127 11.68 -7.97 -7.45
CA VAL A 127 10.96 -9.24 -7.29
C VAL A 127 9.71 -9.06 -6.45
N ALA A 128 9.81 -8.37 -5.32
CA ALA A 128 8.68 -8.05 -4.44
C ALA A 128 7.59 -7.29 -5.20
N SER A 129 7.97 -6.33 -6.03
CA SER A 129 7.03 -5.52 -6.81
C SER A 129 6.31 -6.33 -7.89
N ILE A 130 7.01 -7.23 -8.58
CA ILE A 130 6.41 -8.17 -9.54
C ILE A 130 5.41 -9.08 -8.81
N VAL A 131 5.80 -9.63 -7.66
CA VAL A 131 4.94 -10.49 -6.83
C VAL A 131 3.72 -9.72 -6.31
N ALA A 132 3.87 -8.45 -5.92
CA ALA A 132 2.77 -7.59 -5.48
C ALA A 132 1.70 -7.44 -6.56
N LEU A 133 2.12 -7.12 -7.79
CA LEU A 133 1.21 -6.96 -8.94
C LEU A 133 0.59 -8.29 -9.38
N TRP A 134 1.30 -9.40 -9.20
CA TRP A 134 0.74 -10.72 -9.41
C TRP A 134 -0.33 -11.07 -8.36
N LEU A 135 -0.03 -10.84 -7.09
CA LEU A 135 -0.95 -11.07 -5.97
C LEU A 135 -2.21 -10.19 -6.09
N SER A 136 -2.10 -8.96 -6.60
CA SER A 136 -3.28 -8.11 -6.81
C SER A 136 -4.27 -8.68 -7.83
N ARG A 137 -3.87 -9.65 -8.67
CA ARG A 137 -4.76 -10.36 -9.60
C ARG A 137 -5.41 -11.61 -9.00
N VAL A 138 -4.73 -12.28 -8.06
CA VAL A 138 -5.14 -13.60 -7.55
C VAL A 138 -5.78 -13.51 -6.16
N ALA A 139 -5.49 -12.47 -5.39
CA ALA A 139 -5.95 -12.30 -4.02
C ALA A 139 -7.39 -11.74 -3.94
N GLU A 140 -8.36 -12.44 -4.53
CA GLU A 140 -9.78 -12.07 -4.45
C GLU A 140 -10.41 -12.46 -3.10
N ARG A 141 -9.93 -13.55 -2.49
CA ARG A 141 -10.47 -14.09 -1.23
C ARG A 141 -9.67 -13.60 -0.02
N PRO A 142 -10.31 -13.26 1.12
CA PRO A 142 -9.62 -12.86 2.34
C PRO A 142 -8.54 -13.84 2.81
N ALA A 143 -8.79 -15.15 2.67
CA ALA A 143 -7.85 -16.22 3.01
C ALA A 143 -6.52 -16.15 2.22
N VAL A 144 -6.53 -15.55 1.02
CA VAL A 144 -5.32 -15.34 0.20
C VAL A 144 -4.73 -13.94 0.46
N ARG A 145 -5.58 -12.94 0.73
CA ARG A 145 -5.17 -11.55 0.98
C ARG A 145 -4.30 -11.38 2.22
N ILE A 146 -4.65 -12.03 3.32
CA ILE A 146 -3.90 -11.92 4.59
C ILE A 146 -2.45 -12.43 4.44
N PRO A 147 -2.22 -13.69 3.99
CA PRO A 147 -0.85 -14.17 3.81
C PRO A 147 -0.10 -13.40 2.72
N ALA A 148 -0.78 -12.98 1.64
CA ALA A 148 -0.19 -12.13 0.61
C ALA A 148 0.33 -10.80 1.18
N ALA A 149 -0.47 -10.12 2.01
CA ALA A 149 -0.08 -8.87 2.66
C ALA A 149 1.10 -9.06 3.61
N ALA A 150 1.12 -10.16 4.38
CA ALA A 150 2.23 -10.49 5.27
C ALA A 150 3.53 -10.72 4.49
N VAL A 151 3.49 -11.52 3.42
CA VAL A 151 4.64 -11.76 2.53
C VAL A 151 5.14 -10.46 1.92
N MET A 152 4.23 -9.59 1.48
CA MET A 152 4.58 -8.28 0.94
C MET A 152 5.25 -7.40 1.99
N GLY A 153 4.72 -7.34 3.21
CA GLY A 153 5.34 -6.61 4.32
C GLY A 153 6.76 -7.11 4.60
N CYS A 154 6.95 -8.43 4.72
CA CYS A 154 8.27 -9.04 4.87
C CYS A 154 9.22 -8.69 3.73
N ALA A 155 8.72 -8.62 2.48
CA ALA A 155 9.55 -8.29 1.33
C ALA A 155 10.04 -6.83 1.34
N VAL A 156 9.19 -5.87 1.73
CA VAL A 156 9.62 -4.47 1.87
C VAL A 156 10.62 -4.33 3.03
N VAL A 157 10.38 -5.01 4.14
CA VAL A 157 11.32 -5.08 5.29
C VAL A 157 12.66 -5.70 4.87
N ALA A 158 12.64 -6.77 4.09
CA ALA A 158 13.83 -7.43 3.58
C ALA A 158 14.65 -6.51 2.66
N LEU A 159 14.01 -5.77 1.75
CA LEU A 159 14.68 -4.74 0.95
C LEU A 159 15.37 -3.71 1.86
N HIS A 160 14.63 -3.18 2.83
CA HIS A 160 15.14 -2.12 3.71
C HIS A 160 16.36 -2.58 4.50
N TYR A 161 16.26 -3.69 5.23
CA TYR A 161 17.37 -4.17 6.05
C TYR A 161 18.53 -4.72 5.25
N THR A 162 18.30 -5.26 4.04
CA THR A 162 19.39 -5.62 3.12
C THR A 162 20.17 -4.37 2.69
N GLY A 163 19.47 -3.27 2.39
CA GLY A 163 20.11 -1.98 2.09
C GLY A 163 20.88 -1.43 3.28
N MET A 164 20.28 -1.47 4.47
CA MET A 164 20.91 -1.00 5.72
C MET A 164 22.14 -1.81 6.12
N ALA A 165 22.15 -3.12 5.87
CA ALA A 165 23.28 -3.99 6.19
C ALA A 165 24.57 -3.61 5.42
N GLY A 166 24.44 -2.86 4.33
CA GLY A 166 25.58 -2.36 3.55
C GLY A 166 26.08 -0.98 3.96
N ILE A 167 25.58 -0.39 5.05
CA ILE A 167 25.98 0.96 5.48
C ILE A 167 27.29 0.90 6.25
N ALA A 168 28.23 1.74 5.86
CA ALA A 168 29.42 2.07 6.64
C ALA A 168 29.41 3.55 7.00
N VAL A 169 29.72 3.86 8.25
CA VAL A 169 29.75 5.25 8.75
C VAL A 169 31.15 5.58 9.25
N THR A 170 31.70 6.68 8.76
CA THR A 170 32.94 7.28 9.26
C THR A 170 32.59 8.60 9.94
N VAL A 171 32.80 8.67 11.26
CA VAL A 171 32.52 9.88 12.05
C VAL A 171 33.76 10.77 12.05
N ASP A 172 33.58 12.04 11.70
CA ASP A 172 34.61 13.07 11.81
C ASP A 172 34.16 14.12 12.84
N PRO A 173 34.72 14.10 14.07
CA PRO A 173 34.39 15.06 15.13
C PRO A 173 34.75 16.51 14.80
N SER A 174 35.58 16.75 13.78
CA SER A 174 35.95 18.09 13.32
C SER A 174 34.96 18.66 12.29
N ALA A 175 34.08 17.82 11.73
CA ALA A 175 33.05 18.25 10.82
C ALA A 175 31.96 19.09 11.52
N PRO A 176 31.27 19.98 10.80
CA PRO A 176 30.13 20.73 11.35
C PRO A 176 29.02 19.79 11.84
N HIS A 177 28.30 20.23 12.88
CA HIS A 177 27.11 19.51 13.33
C HIS A 177 26.06 19.48 12.22
N PRO A 178 25.41 18.33 11.95
CA PRO A 178 24.46 18.21 10.88
C PRO A 178 23.22 19.06 11.17
N GLU A 179 22.79 19.81 10.16
CA GLU A 179 21.53 20.54 10.18
C GLU A 179 20.39 19.68 9.64
N GLY A 180 19.15 20.07 9.97
CA GLY A 180 17.94 19.44 9.49
C GLY A 180 17.02 18.92 10.59
N MET A 181 16.03 18.14 10.15
CA MET A 181 14.96 17.69 11.02
C MET A 181 15.36 16.44 11.80
N THR A 182 14.80 16.26 13.00
CA THR A 182 14.93 15.00 13.71
C THR A 182 13.95 13.99 13.13
N ILE A 183 14.25 12.70 13.31
CA ILE A 183 13.34 11.64 12.90
C ILE A 183 11.96 11.76 13.55
N MET A 184 11.89 12.23 14.81
CA MET A 184 10.63 12.43 15.52
C MET A 184 9.79 13.56 14.92
N THR A 185 10.43 14.67 14.49
CA THR A 185 9.73 15.76 13.81
C THR A 185 9.16 15.36 12.45
N LEU A 186 9.77 14.37 11.78
CA LEU A 186 9.26 13.79 10.54
C LEU A 186 8.16 12.75 10.79
N LEU A 187 8.42 11.81 11.70
CA LEU A 187 7.57 10.65 11.92
C LEU A 187 6.29 10.98 12.65
N PHE A 188 6.29 11.91 13.61
CA PHE A 188 5.08 12.19 14.38
C PHE A 188 3.94 12.72 13.49
N PRO A 189 4.14 13.77 12.67
CA PRO A 189 3.11 14.21 11.71
C PRO A 189 2.79 13.13 10.68
N GLY A 190 3.81 12.44 10.16
CA GLY A 190 3.65 11.35 9.19
C GLY A 190 2.77 10.22 9.72
N PHE A 191 2.93 9.84 10.98
CA PHE A 191 2.15 8.80 11.65
C PHE A 191 0.70 9.23 11.84
N ILE A 192 0.44 10.47 12.29
CA ILE A 192 -0.91 11.01 12.43
C ILE A 192 -1.63 11.02 11.07
N ILE A 193 -0.97 11.53 10.03
CA ILE A 193 -1.49 11.53 8.66
C ILE A 193 -1.74 10.09 8.19
N GLY A 194 -0.78 9.19 8.42
CA GLY A 194 -0.86 7.79 8.04
C GLY A 194 -2.05 7.07 8.67
N VAL A 195 -2.21 7.16 9.99
CA VAL A 195 -3.35 6.55 10.72
C VAL A 195 -4.68 7.14 10.22
N THR A 196 -4.74 8.45 10.01
CA THR A 196 -5.96 9.11 9.49
C THR A 196 -6.29 8.63 8.07
N LEU A 197 -5.30 8.54 7.19
CA LEU A 197 -5.46 8.05 5.83
C LEU A 197 -5.90 6.59 5.79
N LEU A 198 -5.43 5.76 6.73
CA LEU A 198 -5.79 4.34 6.82
C LEU A 198 -7.19 4.13 7.43
N ALA A 199 -7.62 5.02 8.33
CA ALA A 199 -8.95 4.97 8.92
C ALA A 199 -10.06 5.16 7.89
N VAL A 200 -9.88 6.06 6.90
CA VAL A 200 -10.89 6.33 5.87
C VAL A 200 -11.32 5.09 5.07
N PRO A 201 -10.41 4.33 4.40
CA PRO A 201 -10.80 3.14 3.67
C PRO A 201 -11.31 2.02 4.58
N VAL A 202 -10.81 1.90 5.82
CA VAL A 202 -11.30 0.89 6.78
C VAL A 202 -12.75 1.19 7.16
N VAL A 203 -13.06 2.43 7.55
CA VAL A 203 -14.43 2.84 7.90
C VAL A 203 -15.35 2.71 6.68
N ALA A 204 -14.89 3.09 5.49
CA ALA A 204 -15.68 2.94 4.26
C ALA A 204 -15.98 1.47 3.94
N LEU A 205 -15.02 0.56 4.15
CA LEU A 205 -15.24 -0.89 4.00
C LEU A 205 -16.23 -1.43 5.03
N MET A 206 -16.11 -1.03 6.30
CA MET A 206 -17.04 -1.45 7.36
C MET A 206 -18.46 -0.95 7.10
N ALA A 207 -18.60 0.30 6.65
CA ALA A 207 -19.90 0.87 6.28
C ALA A 207 -20.52 0.17 5.06
N SER A 208 -19.69 -0.32 4.12
CA SER A 208 -20.21 -1.09 2.97
C SER A 208 -20.69 -2.48 3.36
N ALA A 209 -20.02 -3.13 4.31
CA ALA A 209 -20.46 -4.43 4.83
C ALA A 209 -21.82 -4.31 5.53
N SER A 210 -21.99 -3.29 6.38
CA SER A 210 -23.27 -3.08 7.04
C SER A 210 -24.41 -2.78 6.08
N THR A 211 -24.17 -2.07 4.97
CA THR A 211 -25.22 -1.87 3.96
C THR A 211 -25.64 -3.17 3.26
N GLN A 212 -24.70 -4.10 3.02
CA GLN A 212 -25.01 -5.39 2.42
C GLN A 212 -25.82 -6.27 3.36
N ASP A 213 -25.48 -6.27 4.66
CA ASP A 213 -26.23 -7.01 5.68
C ASP A 213 -27.69 -6.52 5.75
N LEU A 214 -27.91 -5.20 5.70
CA LEU A 214 -29.25 -4.60 5.70
C LEU A 214 -30.06 -4.94 4.43
N GLU A 215 -29.42 -4.97 3.26
CA GLU A 215 -30.06 -5.38 2.01
C GLU A 215 -30.46 -6.87 2.07
N GLN A 216 -29.58 -7.72 2.61
CA GLN A 216 -29.83 -9.15 2.77
C GLN A 216 -30.96 -9.41 3.78
N GLU A 217 -31.01 -8.70 4.90
CA GLU A 217 -32.13 -8.76 5.85
C GLU A 217 -33.45 -8.33 5.21
N ARG A 218 -33.43 -7.31 4.36
CA ARG A 218 -34.60 -6.83 3.64
C ARG A 218 -35.10 -7.85 2.61
N GLU A 219 -34.21 -8.49 1.86
CA GLU A 219 -34.57 -9.58 0.94
C GLU A 219 -35.21 -10.75 1.68
N VAL A 220 -34.63 -11.17 2.81
CA VAL A 220 -35.19 -12.22 3.66
C VAL A 220 -36.58 -11.83 4.18
N ALA A 221 -36.75 -10.58 4.64
CA ALA A 221 -38.05 -10.08 5.10
C ALA A 221 -39.11 -10.05 3.99
N THR A 222 -38.75 -9.74 2.74
CA THR A 222 -39.69 -9.78 1.61
C THR A 222 -40.13 -11.20 1.25
N TRP A 223 -39.24 -12.19 1.40
CA TRP A 223 -39.55 -13.60 1.15
C TRP A 223 -40.60 -14.12 2.15
N PHE A 224 -40.47 -13.75 3.43
CA PHE A 224 -41.44 -14.10 4.47
C PHE A 224 -42.71 -13.24 4.46
N GLY A 225 -42.61 -11.97 4.05
CA GLY A 225 -43.77 -11.06 3.96
C GLY A 225 -44.67 -11.32 2.75
N GLY A 226 -44.13 -11.86 1.65
CA GLY A 226 -44.90 -12.14 0.42
C GLY A 226 -45.67 -13.47 0.42
N GLY A 227 -45.21 -14.48 1.17
CA GLY A 227 -45.82 -15.82 1.17
C GLY A 227 -47.09 -15.98 2.01
N GLY A 228 -47.43 -15.01 2.86
CA GLY A 228 -48.55 -15.11 3.81
C GLY A 228 -49.91 -14.66 3.29
N ALA A 229 -49.98 -13.98 2.14
CA ALA A 229 -51.22 -13.36 1.67
C ALA A 229 -52.06 -14.22 0.70
N GLU A 230 -51.51 -15.31 0.15
CA GLU A 230 -52.14 -16.03 -0.96
C GLU A 230 -52.97 -17.28 -0.54
N THR A 231 -53.02 -17.63 0.74
CA THR A 231 -53.72 -18.86 1.21
C THR A 231 -55.08 -18.64 1.88
N ALA A 232 -55.55 -17.39 2.01
CA ALA A 232 -56.77 -17.07 2.75
C ALA A 232 -57.93 -16.54 1.88
N SER A 233 -58.32 -17.24 0.80
CA SER A 233 -59.65 -17.03 0.18
C SER A 233 -60.06 -18.15 -0.79
N ARG A 234 -60.45 -19.32 -0.26
CA ARG A 234 -61.32 -20.24 -0.99
C ARG A 234 -62.48 -20.69 -0.10
N PRO A 235 -63.71 -20.18 -0.29
CA PRO A 235 -64.87 -20.68 0.44
C PRO A 235 -65.23 -22.07 -0.07
N HIS A 236 -65.36 -23.02 0.84
CA HIS A 236 -65.67 -24.41 0.57
C HIS A 236 -67.16 -24.55 0.22
N GLY A 237 -67.47 -24.65 -1.07
CA GLY A 237 -68.83 -24.90 -1.57
C GLY A 237 -69.19 -26.39 -1.47
N ARG A 238 -70.21 -26.70 -0.67
CA ARG A 238 -70.93 -27.99 -0.63
C ARG A 238 -71.37 -28.42 -2.03
N HIS A 239 -71.18 -29.70 -2.37
CA HIS A 239 -72.12 -30.40 -3.25
C HIS A 239 -72.30 -31.86 -2.82
N VAL A 240 -73.52 -32.14 -2.35
CA VAL A 240 -74.15 -33.46 -2.23
C VAL A 240 -74.46 -33.97 -3.63
N LYS A 241 -74.18 -35.25 -3.90
CA LYS A 241 -74.96 -36.16 -4.77
C LYS A 241 -74.37 -37.58 -4.75
N ARG A 242 -75.01 -38.50 -4.03
CA ARG A 242 -75.84 -39.60 -4.55
C ARG A 242 -76.48 -40.36 -3.41
#